data_AF-A0AAC9NCD6-F1
#
_entry.id   AF-A0AAC9NCD6-F1
#
_cell.length_a   1.000
_cell.length_b   1.000
_cell.length_c   1.000
_cell.angle_alpha   90.00
_cell.angle_beta   90.00
_cell.angle_gamma   90.00
#
_symmetry.space_group_name_H-M   'P 1'
#
loop_
_entity.id
_entity.type
_entity.pdbx_description
1 polymer ?
#
loop_
_entity_poly.entity_id
_entity_poly.type
_entity_poly.pdbx_seq_one_letter_code
_entity_poly.pdbx_strand_id
1 'polypeptide(L)'
;MWLVGESVPVELFYGLEQNDYDIREAIKTYKEQLPEQIIPIADADGGDLICLDVSEINQGKIYFWDHELRDGEQDLFLIADTFTEFIEGLFVVEEDGDEDSDTEDIDIQLSDDLLKMLKERE
;
A
#
# COMPACT_ATOMS: atom_id res chain seq x y z
N MET A 1 7.40 -4.24 16.25
CA MET A 1 6.41 -4.29 17.36
C MET A 1 5.48 -3.13 17.13
N TRP A 2 4.38 -3.35 16.40
CA TRP A 2 3.37 -2.32 16.15
C TRP A 2 2.72 -1.91 17.47
N LEU A 3 2.75 -0.62 17.78
CA LEU A 3 2.20 -0.08 19.01
C LEU A 3 0.70 0.12 18.82
N VAL A 4 -0.09 -0.38 19.77
CA VAL A 4 -1.53 -0.10 19.85
C VAL A 4 -1.71 1.43 19.87
N GLY A 5 -2.33 1.99 18.83
CA GLY A 5 -2.64 3.42 18.73
C GLY A 5 -2.06 4.15 17.51
N GLU A 6 -1.29 3.49 16.65
CA GLU A 6 -0.85 4.06 15.38
C GLU A 6 -1.92 3.92 14.30
N SER A 7 -2.15 4.98 13.52
CA SER A 7 -3.02 4.98 12.35
C SER A 7 -2.25 4.51 11.13
N VAL A 8 -2.90 3.72 10.28
CA VAL A 8 -2.35 3.29 8.99
C VAL A 8 -2.92 4.21 7.90
N PRO A 9 -2.07 4.77 7.01
CA PRO A 9 -2.55 5.59 5.90
C PRO A 9 -3.34 4.73 4.89
N VAL A 10 -4.32 5.36 4.26
CA VAL A 10 -5.05 4.79 3.12
C VAL A 10 -5.09 5.87 2.05
N GLU A 11 -4.30 5.72 1.00
CA GLU A 11 -4.20 6.73 -0.05
C GLU A 11 -5.32 6.58 -1.07
N LEU A 12 -5.54 5.36 -1.54
CA LEU A 12 -6.47 5.09 -2.63
C LEU A 12 -7.00 3.66 -2.58
N PHE A 13 -8.32 3.51 -2.69
CA PHE A 13 -8.96 2.22 -2.92
C PHE A 13 -8.89 1.81 -4.39
N TYR A 14 -8.48 0.58 -4.64
CA TYR A 14 -8.46 0.03 -6.00
C TYR A 14 -9.87 -0.14 -6.56
N GLY A 15 -10.02 0.17 -7.84
CA GLY A 15 -11.28 0.13 -8.57
C GLY A 15 -11.27 -0.86 -9.74
N LEU A 16 -12.14 -0.62 -10.72
CA LEU A 16 -12.24 -1.40 -11.97
C LEU A 16 -11.94 -0.54 -13.19
N GLU A 17 -10.98 0.37 -13.05
CA GLU A 17 -10.77 1.48 -13.98
C GLU A 17 -9.89 1.15 -15.20
N GLN A 18 -9.40 -0.09 -15.35
CA GLN A 18 -8.50 -0.52 -16.45
C GLN A 18 -7.23 0.36 -16.57
N ASN A 19 -6.75 0.85 -15.43
CA ASN A 19 -5.50 1.60 -15.27
C ASN A 19 -4.67 0.98 -14.13
N ASP A 20 -3.62 1.66 -13.67
CA ASP A 20 -2.75 1.16 -12.59
C ASP A 20 -3.48 1.01 -11.24
N TYR A 21 -4.66 1.62 -11.09
CA TYR A 21 -5.52 1.49 -9.92
C TYR A 21 -6.59 0.42 -10.07
N ASP A 22 -6.49 -0.43 -11.11
CA ASP A 22 -7.35 -1.59 -11.27
C ASP A 22 -6.97 -2.70 -10.30
N ILE A 23 -7.92 -3.14 -9.49
CA ILE A 23 -7.69 -4.19 -8.49
C ILE A 23 -7.13 -5.49 -9.11
N ARG A 24 -7.44 -5.79 -10.37
CA ARG A 24 -6.94 -6.99 -11.06
C ARG A 24 -5.45 -6.87 -11.37
N GLU A 25 -4.98 -5.68 -11.73
CA GLU A 25 -3.55 -5.44 -11.94
C GLU A 25 -2.80 -5.39 -10.60
N ALA A 26 -3.40 -4.85 -9.54
CA ALA A 26 -2.84 -4.94 -8.19
C ALA A 26 -2.65 -6.40 -7.73
N ILE A 27 -3.71 -7.23 -7.81
CA ILE A 27 -3.64 -8.68 -7.49
C ILE A 27 -2.51 -9.37 -8.28
N LYS A 28 -2.41 -9.07 -9.58
CA LYS A 28 -1.40 -9.67 -10.45
C LYS A 28 0.02 -9.22 -10.10
N THR A 29 0.20 -7.96 -9.74
CA THR A 29 1.48 -7.36 -9.35
C THR A 29 2.04 -8.02 -8.09
N TYR A 30 1.19 -8.20 -7.07
CA TYR A 30 1.61 -8.68 -5.75
C TYR A 30 1.42 -10.19 -5.53
N LYS A 31 1.03 -10.93 -6.57
CA LYS A 31 0.68 -12.36 -6.48
C LYS A 31 1.78 -13.24 -5.87
N GLU A 32 3.05 -12.93 -6.15
CA GLU A 32 4.19 -13.74 -5.68
C GLU A 32 4.65 -13.34 -4.27
N GLN A 33 4.08 -12.28 -3.70
CA GLN A 33 4.43 -11.72 -2.39
C GLN A 33 3.32 -11.97 -1.37
N LEU A 34 2.06 -11.85 -1.80
CA LEU A 34 0.90 -12.08 -0.94
C LEU A 34 0.43 -13.54 -1.00
N PRO A 35 -0.10 -14.09 0.11
CA PRO A 35 -0.81 -15.36 0.09
C PRO A 35 -2.02 -15.30 -0.87
N GLU A 36 -2.38 -16.43 -1.48
CA GLU A 36 -3.42 -16.51 -2.53
C GLU A 36 -4.78 -15.94 -2.10
N GLN A 37 -5.14 -16.09 -0.82
CA GLN A 37 -6.40 -15.58 -0.28
C GLN A 37 -6.38 -14.12 0.18
N ILE A 38 -5.23 -13.44 0.10
CA ILE A 38 -5.04 -12.07 0.55
C ILE A 38 -5.09 -11.16 -0.68
N ILE A 39 -6.14 -10.35 -0.76
CA ILE A 39 -6.44 -9.51 -1.92
C ILE A 39 -6.13 -8.05 -1.56
N PRO A 40 -5.23 -7.37 -2.27
CA PRO A 40 -5.02 -5.94 -2.05
C PRO A 40 -6.26 -5.16 -2.48
N ILE A 41 -6.74 -4.28 -1.61
CA ILE A 41 -7.95 -3.46 -1.81
C ILE A 41 -7.66 -1.95 -1.78
N ALA A 42 -6.53 -1.53 -1.21
CA ALA A 42 -6.09 -0.15 -1.23
C ALA A 42 -4.56 -0.04 -1.15
N ASP A 43 -4.06 1.08 -1.65
CA ASP A 43 -2.68 1.55 -1.47
C ASP A 43 -2.53 2.26 -0.12
N ALA A 44 -1.41 2.04 0.56
CA ALA A 44 -1.10 2.58 1.88
C ALA A 44 0.25 3.33 1.92
N ASP A 45 0.64 4.00 0.81
CA ASP A 45 1.90 4.74 0.63
C ASP A 45 3.15 3.83 0.66
N GLY A 46 4.27 4.27 0.07
CA GLY A 46 5.55 3.56 0.14
C GLY A 46 5.62 2.21 -0.59
N GLY A 47 4.52 1.74 -1.18
CA GLY A 47 4.36 0.38 -1.70
C GLY A 47 3.64 -0.58 -0.74
N ASP A 48 3.20 -0.08 0.41
CA ASP A 48 2.39 -0.81 1.38
C ASP A 48 0.93 -0.96 0.91
N LEU A 49 0.24 -1.95 1.46
CA LEU A 49 -1.11 -2.30 1.01
C LEU A 49 -2.08 -2.52 2.17
N ILE A 50 -3.33 -2.12 1.95
CA ILE A 50 -4.47 -2.65 2.70
C ILE A 50 -5.01 -3.86 1.97
N CYS A 51 -5.12 -4.98 2.69
CA CYS A 51 -5.49 -6.27 2.13
C CYS A 51 -6.72 -6.87 2.82
N LEU A 52 -7.55 -7.55 2.04
CA LEU A 52 -8.72 -8.29 2.47
C LEU A 52 -8.47 -9.80 2.39
N ASP A 53 -8.74 -10.53 3.47
CA ASP A 53 -8.74 -11.99 3.46
C ASP A 53 -10.09 -12.53 2.97
N VAL A 54 -10.05 -13.28 1.87
CA VAL A 54 -11.23 -13.90 1.23
C VAL A 54 -11.33 -15.41 1.49
N SER A 55 -10.48 -15.97 2.37
CA SER A 55 -10.58 -17.37 2.77
C SER A 55 -11.83 -17.63 3.61
N GLU A 56 -12.32 -18.87 3.60
CA GLU A 56 -13.52 -19.25 4.37
C GLU A 56 -13.37 -19.05 5.89
N ILE A 57 -12.14 -19.13 6.41
CA ILE A 57 -11.87 -19.10 7.86
C ILE A 57 -11.77 -17.66 8.38
N ASN A 58 -11.17 -16.77 7.59
CA ASN A 58 -10.82 -15.40 7.98
C ASN A 58 -11.58 -14.35 7.17
N GLN A 59 -12.64 -14.76 6.48
CA GLN A 59 -13.38 -13.93 5.54
C GLN A 59 -13.71 -12.56 6.13
N GLY A 60 -13.30 -11.50 5.44
CA GLY A 60 -13.61 -10.13 5.84
C GLY A 60 -12.59 -9.47 6.76
N LYS A 61 -11.60 -10.20 7.27
CA LYS A 61 -10.48 -9.60 8.03
C LYS A 61 -9.64 -8.70 7.13
N ILE A 62 -9.17 -7.60 7.69
CA ILE A 62 -8.35 -6.60 7.00
C ILE A 62 -6.95 -6.58 7.59
N TYR A 63 -5.96 -6.59 6.72
CA TYR A 63 -4.55 -6.58 7.05
C TYR A 63 -3.88 -5.37 6.44
N PHE A 64 -2.93 -4.80 7.16
CA PHE A 64 -1.87 -3.97 6.59
C PHE A 64 -0.71 -4.89 6.18
N TRP A 65 -0.22 -4.70 4.96
CA TRP A 65 0.96 -5.39 4.46
C TRP A 65 2.10 -4.37 4.29
N ASP A 66 3.19 -4.62 5.00
CA ASP A 66 4.42 -3.82 4.99
C ASP A 66 5.39 -4.39 3.96
N HIS A 67 5.66 -3.62 2.90
CA HIS A 67 6.46 -4.04 1.76
C HIS A 67 7.97 -4.18 2.11
N GLU A 68 8.45 -3.44 3.11
CA GLU A 68 9.85 -3.45 3.55
C GLU A 68 10.21 -4.70 4.36
N LEU A 69 9.24 -5.30 5.05
CA LEU A 69 9.45 -6.51 5.82
C LEU A 69 9.51 -7.74 4.89
N ARG A 70 10.74 -8.14 4.52
CA ARG A 70 11.02 -9.36 3.75
C ARG A 70 11.89 -10.36 4.52
N ASP A 71 11.98 -11.59 4.01
CA ASP A 71 12.82 -12.69 4.50
C ASP A 71 12.37 -13.40 5.80
N GLY A 72 11.13 -13.91 5.78
CA GLY A 72 10.64 -14.82 6.83
C GLY A 72 10.18 -14.12 8.12
N GLU A 73 10.14 -12.79 8.11
CA GLU A 73 9.42 -11.98 9.09
C GLU A 73 7.92 -11.91 8.75
N GLN A 74 7.09 -11.66 9.75
CA GLN A 74 5.65 -11.44 9.55
C GLN A 74 5.44 -10.04 8.98
N ASP A 75 4.94 -9.97 7.74
CA ASP A 75 4.68 -8.75 6.96
C ASP A 75 3.20 -8.36 6.91
N LEU A 76 2.30 -9.27 7.31
CA LEU A 76 0.87 -9.03 7.44
C LEU A 76 0.44 -8.77 8.89
N PHE A 77 -0.18 -7.62 9.12
CA PHE A 77 -0.67 -7.16 10.41
C PHE A 77 -2.19 -6.99 10.38
N LEU A 78 -2.91 -7.69 11.25
CA LEU A 78 -4.37 -7.55 11.34
C LEU A 78 -4.72 -6.16 11.89
N ILE A 79 -5.52 -5.40 11.14
CA ILE A 79 -5.96 -4.03 11.53
C ILE A 79 -7.48 -3.93 11.75
N ALA A 80 -8.27 -4.87 11.24
CA ALA A 80 -9.70 -4.98 11.55
C ALA A 80 -10.18 -6.44 11.43
N ASP A 81 -11.11 -6.84 12.30
CA ASP A 81 -11.69 -8.19 12.26
C ASP A 81 -12.75 -8.32 11.16
N THR A 82 -13.31 -7.20 10.69
CA THR A 82 -14.30 -7.19 9.60
C THR A 82 -14.11 -5.99 8.67
N PHE A 83 -14.55 -6.14 7.41
CA PHE A 83 -14.57 -5.03 6.46
C PHE A 83 -15.46 -3.87 6.93
N THR A 84 -16.55 -4.15 7.63
CA THR A 84 -17.42 -3.11 8.21
C THR A 84 -16.68 -2.31 9.27
N GLU A 85 -15.99 -2.97 10.20
CA GLU A 85 -15.18 -2.31 11.23
C GLU A 85 -14.09 -1.44 10.60
N PHE A 86 -13.42 -1.94 9.56
CA PHE A 86 -12.42 -1.16 8.83
C PHE A 86 -13.01 0.12 8.22
N ILE A 87 -14.14 0.02 7.50
CA ILE A 87 -14.78 1.19 6.87
C ILE A 87 -15.29 2.18 7.92
N GLU A 88 -15.87 1.69 9.03
CA GLU A 88 -16.34 2.55 10.13
C GLU A 88 -15.18 3.20 10.91
N GLY A 89 -13.99 2.60 10.87
CA GLY A 89 -12.77 3.10 11.48
C GLY A 89 -12.02 4.16 10.66
N LEU A 90 -12.42 4.41 9.40
CA LEU A 90 -11.78 5.44 8.57
C LEU A 90 -12.10 6.84 9.11
N PHE A 91 -11.07 7.68 9.18
CA PHE A 91 -11.17 9.09 9.51
C PHE A 91 -10.23 9.91 8.65
N VAL A 92 -10.58 11.17 8.42
CA VAL A 92 -9.68 12.13 7.76
C VAL A 92 -8.79 12.73 8.83
N VAL A 93 -7.47 12.70 8.60
CA VAL A 93 -6.52 13.46 9.40
C VAL A 93 -6.61 14.91 8.94
N GLU A 94 -7.11 15.81 9.79
CA GLU A 94 -6.99 17.25 9.53
C GLU A 94 -5.54 17.63 9.82
N GLU A 95 -4.75 17.91 8.78
CA GLU A 95 -3.49 18.62 8.94
C GLU A 95 -3.84 20.04 9.39
N ASP A 96 -3.68 20.32 10.68
CA ASP A 96 -3.58 21.70 11.16
C ASP A 96 -2.45 22.33 10.33
N GLY A 97 -2.82 23.23 9.41
CA GLY A 97 -1.96 23.73 8.34
C GLY A 97 -0.76 24.55 8.84
N ASP A 98 0.23 23.87 9.39
CA ASP A 98 1.57 24.39 9.54
C ASP A 98 2.33 24.08 8.24
N GLU A 99 2.31 25.11 7.39
CA GLU A 99 3.32 25.42 6.39
C GLU A 99 4.72 25.04 6.90
N ASP A 100 5.35 24.07 6.21
CA ASP A 100 6.80 23.80 6.10
C ASP A 100 7.07 22.28 6.10
N SER A 101 6.56 21.56 5.09
CA SER A 101 7.35 20.41 4.63
C SER A 101 8.56 21.02 3.93
N ASP A 102 9.67 21.15 4.65
CA ASP A 102 11.01 21.32 4.09
C ASP A 102 11.35 20.07 3.23
N THR A 103 10.61 19.83 2.15
CA THR A 103 11.10 18.98 1.08
C THR A 103 12.09 19.83 0.32
N GLU A 104 13.35 19.79 0.76
CA GLU A 104 14.45 20.25 -0.08
C GLU A 104 14.33 19.51 -1.42
N ASP A 105 14.17 20.24 -2.52
CA ASP A 105 14.25 19.67 -3.86
C ASP A 105 15.60 18.94 -3.99
N ILE A 106 15.58 17.61 -3.88
CA ILE A 106 16.79 16.80 -4.05
C ILE A 106 17.10 16.75 -5.53
N ASP A 107 18.11 17.51 -5.94
CA ASP A 107 18.60 17.55 -7.31
C ASP A 107 19.35 16.24 -7.62
N ILE A 108 18.65 15.27 -8.21
CA ILE A 108 19.21 13.95 -8.56
C ILE A 108 20.00 14.07 -9.88
N GLN A 109 21.32 13.96 -9.81
CA GLN A 109 22.16 13.82 -11.01
C GLN A 109 22.12 12.39 -11.53
N LEU A 110 21.51 12.21 -12.70
CA LEU A 110 21.55 10.94 -13.44
C LEU A 110 22.89 10.79 -14.15
N SER A 111 23.43 9.57 -14.22
CA SER A 111 24.64 9.29 -14.99
C SER A 111 24.36 9.36 -16.50
N ASP A 112 25.40 9.67 -17.28
CA ASP A 112 25.30 9.72 -18.75
C ASP A 112 24.79 8.40 -19.35
N ASP A 113 25.19 7.27 -18.76
CA ASP A 113 24.73 5.94 -19.17
C ASP A 113 23.22 5.77 -18.95
N LEU A 114 22.70 6.24 -17.82
CA LEU A 114 21.27 6.17 -17.51
C LEU A 114 20.45 7.10 -18.42
N LEU A 115 20.94 8.30 -18.71
CA LEU A 115 20.33 9.20 -19.70
C LEU A 115 20.29 8.58 -21.09
N LYS A 116 21.34 7.84 -21.47
CA LYS A 116 21.41 7.17 -22.76
C LYS A 116 20.39 6.04 -22.86
N MET A 117 20.25 5.24 -21.80
CA MET A 117 19.26 4.16 -21.74
C MET A 117 17.81 4.67 -21.85
N LEU A 118 17.49 5.83 -21.26
CA LEU A 118 16.16 6.42 -21.35
C LEU A 118 15.83 6.93 -22.76
N LYS A 119 16.81 7.51 -23.46
CA LYS A 119 16.65 8.01 -24.84
C LYS A 119 16.53 6.92 -25.89
N GLU A 120 16.95 5.69 -25.58
CA GLU A 120 16.86 4.54 -26.49
C GLU A 120 15.52 3.79 -26.37
N ARG A 121 14.60 4.24 -25.49
CA ARG A 121 13.28 3.64 -25.26
C ARG A 121 12.10 4.37 -25.92
N GLU A 122 12.32 5.49 -26.60
CA GLU A 122 11.35 6.15 -27.51
C GLU A 122 11.51 5.67 -28.95
#